data_AF-A0A2W1EPC2-F1
#
_entry.id   AF-A0A2W1EPC2-F1
#
_cell.length_a   1.000
_cell.length_b   1.000
_cell.length_c   1.000
_cell.angle_alpha   90.00
_cell.angle_beta   90.00
_cell.angle_gamma   90.00
#
_symmetry.space_group_name_H-M   'P 1'
#
loop_
_entity.id
_entity.type
_entity.pdbx_description
1 polymer ?
#
loop_
_entity_poly.entity_id
_entity_poly.type
_entity_poly.pdbx_seq_one_letter_code
_entity_poly.pdbx_strand_id
1 'polypeptide(L)'
;MSRMQQDQFVDDDEEECCPLCVEEFDLSDRNFRPCPCGYQICQFCYNNIKTTMNGLCPACRRPYDDSTIEWKTISPEEMAQHKQLIAQKAKKNAQIRQKEAQKAEADSLSRKHLSGLRVVQKNLVYVTGLTPTIREDELLKTLRGDDYFGQYGKILKIVVSKAKENAQHQQSVGVYVTFARKEDAEKCINAVDGSQNGDRTLR
;
A
#
# COMPACT_ATOMS: atom_id res chain seq x y z
N MET A 1 10.95 -22.10 -7.09
CA MET A 1 10.58 -20.67 -7.16
C MET A 1 10.28 -20.21 -5.75
N SER A 2 11.26 -19.59 -5.10
CA SER A 2 11.16 -19.13 -3.72
C SER A 2 10.28 -17.89 -3.67
N ARG A 3 9.19 -17.96 -2.90
CA ARG A 3 8.43 -16.78 -2.48
C ARG A 3 9.40 -15.96 -1.63
N MET A 4 9.88 -14.83 -2.15
CA MET A 4 10.47 -13.78 -1.32
C MET A 4 9.40 -13.35 -0.33
N GLN A 5 9.44 -13.91 0.88
CA GLN A 5 8.84 -13.26 2.03
C GLN A 5 9.55 -11.91 2.12
N GLN A 6 8.80 -10.85 1.87
CA GLN A 6 9.24 -9.50 2.22
C GLN A 6 9.41 -9.53 3.74
N ASP A 7 10.64 -9.64 4.20
CA ASP A 7 11.03 -9.24 5.54
C ASP A 7 10.66 -7.76 5.66
N GLN A 8 9.45 -7.53 6.17
CA GLN A 8 9.04 -6.25 6.68
C GLN A 8 9.79 -6.12 7.99
N PHE A 9 10.82 -5.26 7.99
CA PHE A 9 11.37 -4.76 9.24
C PHE A 9 10.22 -4.09 9.97
N VAL A 10 9.65 -4.78 10.95
CA VAL A 10 8.92 -4.14 12.04
C VAL A 10 9.92 -3.17 12.65
N ASP A 11 9.59 -1.89 12.52
CA ASP A 11 10.29 -0.80 13.18
C ASP A 11 10.31 -1.16 14.67
N ASP A 12 11.48 -1.06 15.32
CA ASP A 12 11.66 -1.30 16.76
C ASP A 12 10.87 -0.26 17.62
N ASP A 13 10.07 0.59 16.96
CA ASP A 13 8.92 1.33 17.47
C ASP A 13 7.72 0.38 17.81
N GLU A 14 7.95 -0.86 18.29
CA GLU A 14 6.91 -1.68 18.93
C GLU A 14 6.53 -1.03 20.27
N GLU A 15 5.65 -0.04 20.18
CA GLU A 15 4.72 0.45 21.20
C GLU A 15 5.25 0.36 22.65
N GLU A 16 5.77 1.50 23.14
CA GLU A 16 5.91 1.81 24.56
C GLU A 16 4.53 1.76 25.26
N CYS A 17 3.92 0.58 25.37
CA CYS A 17 2.61 0.33 25.94
C CYS A 17 2.74 -0.43 27.26
N CYS A 18 1.82 -0.17 28.19
CA CYS A 18 1.77 -0.87 29.46
C CYS A 18 1.41 -2.35 29.25
N PRO A 19 2.21 -3.31 29.76
CA PRO A 19 1.95 -4.74 29.54
C PRO A 19 0.71 -5.27 30.29
N LEU A 20 0.04 -4.44 31.10
CA LEU A 20 -1.15 -4.82 31.87
C LEU A 20 -2.46 -4.30 31.26
N CYS A 21 -2.48 -3.03 30.81
CA CYS A 21 -3.67 -2.41 30.23
C CYS A 21 -3.57 -2.18 28.71
N VAL A 22 -2.38 -2.39 28.12
CA VAL A 22 -2.11 -2.20 26.68
C VAL A 22 -2.35 -0.75 26.23
N GLU A 23 -2.26 0.22 27.16
CA GLU A 23 -2.31 1.64 26.86
C GLU A 23 -0.91 2.21 26.64
N GLU A 24 -0.78 3.17 25.72
CA GLU A 24 0.48 3.88 25.44
C GLU A 24 1.00 4.63 26.68
N PHE A 25 2.30 4.50 26.95
CA PHE A 25 2.98 5.24 28.01
C PHE A 25 3.01 6.73 27.68
N ASP A 26 2.41 7.51 28.58
CA ASP A 26 2.56 8.95 28.57
C ASP A 26 3.97 9.39 29.01
N LEU A 27 4.27 10.67 28.88
CA LEU A 27 5.57 11.24 29.25
C LEU A 27 6.00 10.92 30.69
N SER A 28 5.06 10.70 31.60
CA SER A 28 5.33 10.38 32.99
C SER A 28 5.54 8.87 33.20
N ASP A 29 4.86 8.02 32.45
CA ASP A 29 5.00 6.56 32.50
C ASP A 29 6.31 6.06 31.87
N ARG A 30 6.79 6.74 30.83
CA ARG A 30 8.03 6.37 30.11
C ARG A 30 9.24 6.28 31.03
N ASN A 31 9.30 7.17 32.01
CA ASN A 31 10.42 7.27 32.94
C ASN A 31 10.13 6.58 34.27
N PHE A 32 8.93 6.04 34.48
CA PHE A 32 8.49 5.46 35.75
C PHE A 32 8.90 3.99 35.86
N ARG A 33 9.68 3.62 36.90
CA ARG A 33 10.01 2.24 37.25
C ARG A 33 9.66 1.98 38.72
N PRO A 34 8.46 1.44 39.01
CA PRO A 34 8.01 1.28 40.40
C PRO A 34 8.69 0.13 41.14
N CYS A 35 9.41 -0.75 40.44
CA CYS A 35 10.13 -1.86 41.05
C CYS A 35 11.59 -1.87 40.61
N PRO A 36 12.55 -2.10 41.53
CA PRO A 36 13.98 -2.20 41.21
C PRO A 36 14.35 -3.43 40.35
N CYS A 37 13.40 -4.32 40.04
CA CYS A 37 13.62 -5.36 39.03
C CYS A 37 13.57 -4.83 37.59
N GLY A 38 13.21 -3.54 37.39
CA GLY A 38 13.13 -2.90 36.08
C GLY A 38 11.81 -3.11 35.34
N TYR A 39 10.85 -3.84 35.93
CA TYR A 39 9.54 -4.06 35.32
C TYR A 39 8.72 -2.77 35.24
N GLN A 40 8.40 -2.34 34.02
CA GLN A 40 7.65 -1.10 33.73
C GLN A 40 6.16 -1.37 33.54
N ILE A 41 5.35 -0.55 34.18
CA ILE A 41 3.89 -0.48 34.03
C ILE A 41 3.48 0.99 34.16
N CYS A 42 2.30 1.37 33.65
CA CYS A 42 1.82 2.74 33.79
C CYS A 42 1.47 3.03 35.26
N GLN A 43 1.45 4.30 35.63
CA GLN A 43 1.12 4.75 36.99
C GLN A 43 -0.27 4.30 37.43
N PHE A 44 -1.25 4.26 36.53
CA PHE A 44 -2.58 3.74 36.83
C PHE A 44 -2.55 2.26 37.25
N CYS A 45 -1.85 1.42 36.51
CA CYS A 45 -1.70 0.01 36.83
C CYS A 45 -0.94 -0.21 38.14
N TYR A 46 0.13 0.56 38.37
CA TYR A 46 0.86 0.53 39.63
C TYR A 46 -0.04 0.87 40.83
N ASN A 47 -0.77 1.99 40.74
CA ASN A 47 -1.67 2.43 41.79
C ASN A 47 -2.75 1.39 42.07
N ASN A 48 -3.38 0.85 41.03
CA ASN A 48 -4.41 -0.17 41.17
C ASN A 48 -3.87 -1.47 41.82
N ILE A 49 -2.66 -1.90 41.48
CA ILE A 49 -2.05 -3.08 42.13
C ILE A 49 -1.78 -2.82 43.61
N LYS A 50 -1.27 -1.63 43.94
CA LYS A 50 -0.92 -1.26 45.31
C LYS A 50 -2.12 -1.05 46.22
N THR A 51 -3.21 -0.47 45.71
CA THR A 51 -4.38 -0.12 46.53
C THR A 51 -5.49 -1.17 46.51
N THR A 52 -5.71 -1.83 45.38
CA THR A 52 -6.87 -2.71 45.16
C THR A 52 -6.50 -4.20 45.14
N MET A 53 -5.22 -4.52 44.90
CA MET A 53 -4.75 -5.91 44.74
C MET A 53 -3.77 -6.29 45.87
N ASN A 54 -2.78 -7.14 45.56
CA ASN A 54 -1.83 -7.68 46.53
C ASN A 54 -0.60 -6.79 46.76
N GLY A 55 -0.45 -5.67 46.03
CA GLY A 55 0.69 -4.77 46.12
C GLY A 55 2.03 -5.37 45.70
N LEU A 56 2.04 -6.49 44.96
CA LEU A 56 3.26 -7.17 44.52
C LEU A 56 3.55 -6.92 43.04
N CYS A 57 4.83 -6.77 42.69
CA CYS A 57 5.28 -6.66 41.31
C CYS A 57 4.88 -7.90 40.48
N PRO A 58 4.23 -7.76 39.31
CA PRO A 58 3.83 -8.90 38.47
C PRO A 58 5.00 -9.77 38.00
N ALA A 59 6.18 -9.18 37.78
CA ALA A 59 7.36 -9.90 37.30
C ALA A 59 8.12 -10.63 38.42
N CYS A 60 8.46 -9.93 39.50
CA CYS A 60 9.35 -10.48 40.54
C CYS A 60 8.67 -10.78 41.88
N ARG A 61 7.37 -10.48 42.01
CA ARG A 61 6.55 -10.66 43.23
C ARG A 61 7.05 -9.90 44.47
N ARG A 62 8.00 -8.97 44.29
CA ARG A 62 8.46 -8.08 45.37
C ARG A 62 7.33 -7.10 45.75
N PRO A 63 7.08 -6.83 47.04
CA PRO A 63 6.20 -5.75 47.46
C PRO A 63 6.66 -4.41 46.91
N TYR A 64 5.71 -3.61 46.42
CA TYR A 64 5.99 -2.24 46.01
C TYR A 64 6.28 -1.34 47.21
N ASP A 65 7.32 -0.52 47.09
CA ASP A 65 7.69 0.50 48.07
C ASP A 65 7.97 1.81 47.34
N ASP A 66 7.33 2.90 47.79
CA ASP A 66 7.46 4.25 47.23
C ASP A 66 8.89 4.77 47.29
N SER A 67 9.66 4.31 48.29
CA SER A 67 11.06 4.69 48.44
C SER A 67 11.98 4.07 47.36
N THR A 68 11.51 3.01 46.69
CA THR A 68 12.27 2.27 45.68
C THR A 68 11.90 2.61 44.24
N ILE A 69 11.04 3.62 44.05
CA ILE A 69 10.64 4.08 42.73
C ILE A 69 11.80 4.82 42.09
N GLU A 70 12.31 4.29 40.98
CA GLU A 70 13.35 4.92 40.18
C GLU A 70 12.73 5.63 38.98
N TRP A 71 13.14 6.89 38.79
CA TRP A 71 12.80 7.65 37.60
C TRP A 71 13.99 7.62 36.66
N LYS A 72 13.87 6.91 35.54
CA LYS A 72 14.96 6.89 34.56
C LYS A 72 15.04 8.26 33.90
N THR A 73 16.02 9.06 34.28
CA THR A 73 16.34 10.29 33.54
C THR A 73 16.98 9.88 32.23
N ILE A 74 16.36 10.24 31.11
CA ILE A 74 16.98 10.07 29.78
C ILE A 74 18.30 10.82 29.80
N SER A 75 19.40 10.14 29.48
CA SER A 75 20.72 10.75 29.44
C SER A 75 20.72 11.91 28.43
N PRO A 76 21.44 13.02 28.69
CA PRO A 76 21.66 14.06 27.68
C PRO A 76 22.15 13.52 26.34
N GLU A 77 22.87 12.40 26.35
CA GLU A 77 23.36 11.69 25.18
C GLU A 77 22.23 11.00 24.38
N GLU A 78 21.32 10.30 25.06
CA GLU A 78 20.16 9.63 24.44
C GLU A 78 19.20 10.67 23.83
N MET A 79 18.99 11.81 24.50
CA MET A 79 18.23 12.93 23.94
C MET A 79 18.88 13.54 22.70
N ALA A 80 20.20 13.68 22.68
CA ALA A 80 20.92 14.20 21.53
C ALA A 80 20.82 13.26 20.33
N GLN A 81 20.94 11.94 20.55
CA GLN A 81 20.78 10.92 19.52
C GLN A 81 19.37 10.93 18.93
N HIS A 82 18.33 10.97 19.78
CA HIS A 82 16.94 11.02 19.32
C HIS A 82 16.65 12.29 18.49
N LYS A 83 17.15 13.46 18.92
CA LYS A 83 17.03 14.70 18.14
C LYS A 83 17.74 14.61 16.79
N GLN A 84 18.91 13.98 16.73
CA GLN A 84 19.62 13.75 15.46
C GLN A 84 18.85 12.82 14.53
N LEU A 85 18.27 11.73 15.05
CA LEU A 85 17.44 10.80 14.27
C LEU A 85 16.20 11.48 13.70
N ILE A 86 15.48 12.27 14.51
CA ILE A 86 14.33 13.06 14.05
C ILE A 86 14.75 14.03 12.93
N ALA A 87 15.86 14.76 13.13
CA ALA A 87 16.36 15.71 12.14
C ALA A 87 16.76 15.01 10.82
N GLN A 88 17.37 13.82 10.89
CA GLN A 88 17.72 13.01 9.72
C GLN A 88 16.46 12.49 9.00
N LYS A 89 15.47 11.97 9.73
CA LYS A 89 14.18 11.48 9.19
C LYS A 89 13.43 12.64 8.51
N ALA A 90 13.40 13.82 9.13
CA ALA A 90 12.79 15.02 8.55
C ALA A 90 13.47 15.45 7.24
N LYS A 91 14.82 15.47 7.19
CA LYS A 91 15.57 15.80 5.97
C LYS A 91 15.30 14.79 4.85
N LYS A 92 15.33 13.48 5.16
CA LYS A 92 15.03 12.41 4.18
C LYS A 92 13.62 12.55 3.62
N ASN A 93 12.62 12.81 4.47
CA ASN A 93 11.23 12.99 4.06
C ASN A 93 11.04 14.24 3.19
N ALA A 94 11.70 15.36 3.51
CA ALA A 94 11.66 16.56 2.68
C ALA A 94 12.26 16.31 1.28
N GLN A 95 13.35 15.54 1.21
CA GLN A 95 14.01 15.20 -0.06
C GLN A 95 13.14 14.29 -0.94
N ILE A 96 12.45 13.30 -0.34
CA ILE A 96 11.48 12.46 -1.05
C ILE A 96 10.36 13.32 -1.63
N ARG A 97 9.73 14.17 -0.81
CA ARG A 97 8.65 15.07 -1.26
C ARG A 97 9.08 15.98 -2.41
N GLN A 98 10.30 16.52 -2.36
CA GLN A 98 10.83 17.35 -3.44
C GLN A 98 11.01 16.56 -4.75
N LYS A 99 11.53 15.33 -4.67
CA LYS A 99 11.71 14.45 -5.84
C LYS A 99 10.38 14.04 -6.46
N GLU A 100 9.38 13.74 -5.64
CA GLU A 100 8.02 13.42 -6.10
C GLU A 100 7.34 14.61 -6.79
N ALA A 101 7.48 15.81 -6.22
CA ALA A 101 6.97 17.05 -6.83
C ALA A 101 7.62 17.33 -8.20
N GLN A 102 8.95 17.21 -8.30
CA GLN A 102 9.66 17.37 -9.57
C GLN A 102 9.21 16.35 -10.63
N LYS A 103 9.01 15.08 -10.23
CA LYS A 103 8.50 14.04 -11.13
C LYS A 103 7.07 14.36 -11.61
N ALA A 104 6.19 14.78 -10.70
CA ALA A 104 4.82 15.12 -11.03
C ALA A 104 4.73 16.32 -11.99
N GLU A 105 5.62 17.31 -11.83
CA GLU A 105 5.72 18.46 -12.73
C GLU A 105 6.22 18.05 -14.12
N ALA A 106 7.26 17.22 -14.20
CA ALA A 106 7.76 16.67 -15.46
C ALA A 106 6.68 15.86 -16.21
N ASP A 107 5.94 15.00 -15.50
CA ASP A 107 4.82 14.22 -16.07
C ASP A 107 3.66 15.13 -16.53
N SER A 108 3.42 16.25 -15.84
CA SER A 108 2.43 17.26 -16.24
C SER A 108 2.83 17.97 -17.53
N LEU A 109 4.09 18.43 -17.62
CA LEU A 109 4.63 19.08 -18.82
C LEU A 109 4.67 18.12 -20.03
N SER A 110 5.07 16.87 -19.82
CA SER A 110 5.06 15.83 -20.85
C SER A 110 3.65 15.59 -21.42
N ARG A 111 2.62 15.49 -20.56
CA ARG A 111 1.23 15.36 -20.99
C ARG A 111 0.73 16.58 -21.78
N LYS A 112 1.09 17.79 -21.36
CA LYS A 112 0.77 19.03 -22.11
C LYS A 112 1.40 19.05 -23.49
N HIS A 113 2.65 18.58 -23.63
CA HIS A 113 3.32 18.50 -24.93
C HIS A 113 2.62 17.51 -25.88
N LEU A 114 1.95 16.48 -25.34
CA LEU A 114 1.25 15.46 -26.14
C LEU A 114 -0.17 15.86 -26.56
N SER A 115 -0.79 16.90 -25.95
CA SER A 115 -2.21 17.23 -26.18
C SER A 115 -2.53 17.75 -27.60
N GLY A 116 -1.52 18.16 -28.37
CA GLY A 116 -1.66 18.56 -29.77
C GLY A 116 -1.21 17.51 -30.80
N LEU A 117 -0.62 16.39 -30.35
CA LEU A 117 -0.02 15.40 -31.24
C LEU A 117 -1.06 14.38 -31.71
N ARG A 118 -1.28 14.28 -33.02
CA ARG A 118 -2.07 13.18 -33.60
C ARG A 118 -1.16 11.98 -33.87
N VAL A 119 -1.50 10.81 -33.34
CA VAL A 119 -0.73 9.57 -33.50
C VAL A 119 -1.56 8.53 -34.23
N VAL A 120 -1.01 7.95 -35.30
CA VAL A 120 -1.60 6.80 -36.00
C VAL A 120 -0.94 5.52 -35.48
N GLN A 121 -1.70 4.67 -34.77
CA GLN A 121 -1.21 3.37 -34.29
C GLN A 121 -1.92 2.24 -35.04
N LYS A 122 -1.26 1.72 -36.08
CA LYS A 122 -1.82 0.65 -36.94
C LYS A 122 -1.85 -0.74 -36.28
N ASN A 123 -1.12 -0.90 -35.17
CA ASN A 123 -1.06 -2.13 -34.38
C ASN A 123 -1.93 -2.08 -33.12
N LEU A 124 -2.76 -1.04 -32.96
CA LEU A 124 -3.69 -0.88 -31.85
C LEU A 124 -5.11 -1.25 -32.31
N VAL A 125 -5.74 -2.18 -31.60
CA VAL A 125 -7.14 -2.55 -31.79
C VAL A 125 -7.94 -2.03 -30.60
N TYR A 126 -9.09 -1.39 -30.84
CA TYR A 126 -10.04 -1.02 -29.80
C TYR A 126 -11.31 -1.85 -29.99
N VAL A 127 -11.60 -2.71 -29.02
CA VAL A 127 -12.74 -3.63 -29.05
C VAL A 127 -13.80 -3.15 -28.05
N THR A 128 -15.04 -3.09 -28.50
CA THR A 128 -16.20 -2.67 -27.71
C THR A 128 -17.25 -3.77 -27.64
N GLY A 129 -18.15 -3.68 -26.66
CA GLY A 129 -19.23 -4.65 -26.50
C GLY A 129 -18.86 -5.91 -25.73
N LEU A 130 -17.65 -5.96 -25.16
CA LEU A 130 -17.26 -7.02 -24.23
C LEU A 130 -18.02 -6.86 -22.91
N THR A 131 -18.68 -7.93 -22.49
CA THR A 131 -19.28 -8.02 -21.15
C THR A 131 -18.36 -8.88 -20.29
N PRO A 132 -17.67 -8.30 -19.29
CA PRO A 132 -16.75 -9.06 -18.46
C PRO A 132 -17.55 -9.98 -17.54
N THR A 133 -17.53 -11.28 -17.80
CA THR A 133 -18.05 -12.32 -16.89
C THR A 133 -17.02 -12.71 -15.83
N ILE A 134 -15.79 -12.20 -15.97
CA ILE A 134 -14.60 -12.58 -15.20
C ILE A 134 -14.17 -11.41 -14.32
N ARG A 135 -13.62 -11.72 -13.14
CA ARG A 135 -13.06 -10.72 -12.23
C ARG A 135 -11.89 -9.96 -12.86
N GLU A 136 -11.72 -8.70 -12.48
CA GLU A 136 -10.72 -7.80 -13.07
C GLU A 136 -9.27 -8.28 -12.95
N ASP A 137 -8.94 -9.00 -11.86
CA ASP A 137 -7.62 -9.56 -11.58
C ASP A 137 -7.24 -10.73 -12.51
N GLU A 138 -8.23 -11.43 -13.07
CA GLU A 138 -8.03 -12.53 -14.01
C GLU A 138 -8.31 -12.12 -15.46
N LEU A 139 -9.15 -11.09 -15.67
CA LEU A 139 -9.56 -10.60 -16.99
C LEU A 139 -8.37 -10.34 -17.92
N LEU A 140 -7.34 -9.65 -17.44
CA LEU A 140 -6.16 -9.34 -18.26
C LEU A 140 -5.38 -10.60 -18.69
N LYS A 141 -5.36 -11.64 -17.86
CA LYS A 141 -4.72 -12.92 -18.22
C LYS A 141 -5.56 -13.66 -19.24
N THR A 142 -6.87 -13.72 -19.05
CA THR A 142 -7.79 -14.38 -19.98
C THR A 142 -7.78 -13.72 -21.34
N LEU A 143 -7.87 -12.38 -21.42
CA LEU A 143 -7.83 -11.64 -22.68
C LEU A 143 -6.52 -11.81 -23.45
N ARG A 144 -5.42 -12.13 -22.74
CA ARG A 144 -4.11 -12.46 -23.34
C ARG A 144 -4.00 -13.91 -23.79
N GLY A 145 -4.88 -14.79 -23.34
CA GLY A 145 -4.87 -16.20 -23.69
C GLY A 145 -5.22 -16.43 -25.16
N ASP A 146 -4.86 -17.63 -25.63
CA ASP A 146 -5.11 -18.04 -27.01
C ASP A 146 -6.61 -18.15 -27.32
N ASP A 147 -7.45 -18.41 -26.32
CA ASP A 147 -8.91 -18.42 -26.51
C ASP A 147 -9.53 -17.03 -26.79
N TYR A 148 -8.76 -15.95 -26.58
CA TYR A 148 -9.20 -14.56 -26.78
C TYR A 148 -8.32 -13.83 -27.80
N PHE A 149 -7.61 -12.77 -27.42
CA PHE A 149 -6.84 -11.97 -28.37
C PHE A 149 -5.46 -12.55 -28.66
N GLY A 150 -4.99 -13.50 -27.83
CA GLY A 150 -3.67 -14.14 -27.97
C GLY A 150 -3.52 -14.92 -29.27
N GLN A 151 -4.61 -15.53 -29.78
CA GLN A 151 -4.59 -16.29 -31.04
C GLN A 151 -4.17 -15.47 -32.26
N TYR A 152 -4.38 -14.15 -32.25
CA TYR A 152 -4.08 -13.31 -33.41
C TYR A 152 -2.61 -12.92 -33.48
N GLY A 153 -1.90 -12.92 -32.35
CA GLY A 153 -0.47 -12.61 -32.29
C GLY A 153 0.01 -12.14 -30.94
N LYS A 154 1.30 -11.76 -30.89
CA LYS A 154 1.95 -11.37 -29.63
C LYS A 154 1.43 -10.01 -29.14
N ILE A 155 0.80 -10.00 -27.97
CA ILE A 155 0.25 -8.79 -27.35
C ILE A 155 1.30 -8.08 -26.48
N LEU A 156 1.56 -6.81 -26.78
CA LEU A 156 2.43 -5.95 -25.97
C LEU A 156 1.68 -5.39 -24.75
N LYS A 157 0.51 -4.78 -24.98
CA LYS A 157 -0.25 -4.08 -23.93
C LYS A 157 -1.75 -4.33 -24.09
N ILE A 158 -2.45 -4.49 -22.96
CA ILE A 158 -3.91 -4.42 -22.89
C ILE A 158 -4.28 -3.32 -21.91
N VAL A 159 -5.23 -2.47 -22.28
CA VAL A 159 -5.86 -1.48 -21.38
C VAL A 159 -7.37 -1.67 -21.45
N VAL A 160 -8.00 -1.90 -20.30
CA VAL A 160 -9.45 -2.02 -20.20
C VAL A 160 -10.00 -0.67 -19.73
N SER A 161 -10.92 -0.11 -20.50
CA SER A 161 -11.67 1.11 -20.19
C SER A 161 -13.09 0.73 -19.80
N LYS A 162 -13.43 0.91 -18.53
CA LYS A 162 -14.81 0.75 -18.06
C LYS A 162 -15.61 1.98 -18.46
N ALA A 163 -16.76 1.80 -19.10
CA ALA A 163 -17.66 2.90 -19.38
C ALA A 163 -18.09 3.55 -18.06
N LYS A 164 -18.16 4.89 -18.04
CA LYS A 164 -18.63 5.63 -16.86
C LYS A 164 -20.09 5.28 -16.56
N GLU A 165 -20.37 5.10 -15.28
CA GLU A 165 -21.57 4.58 -14.63
C GLU A 165 -22.83 5.46 -14.79
N ASN A 166 -23.17 5.88 -16.02
CA ASN A 166 -24.24 6.86 -16.26
C ASN A 166 -25.28 6.43 -17.31
N ALA A 167 -25.48 5.14 -17.53
CA ALA A 167 -26.62 4.66 -18.32
C ALA A 167 -27.15 3.35 -17.76
N GLN A 168 -28.48 3.29 -17.57
CA GLN A 168 -29.28 2.16 -17.09
C GLN A 168 -29.26 0.92 -18.02
N HIS A 169 -28.14 0.65 -18.71
CA HIS A 169 -28.01 -0.44 -19.66
C HIS A 169 -26.58 -1.00 -19.69
N GLN A 170 -26.36 -2.06 -18.90
CA GLN A 170 -25.31 -3.09 -19.02
C GLN A 170 -23.83 -2.66 -19.13
N GLN A 171 -23.02 -3.25 -18.24
CA GLN A 171 -21.57 -3.06 -18.04
C GLN A 171 -20.70 -3.53 -19.23
N SER A 172 -20.81 -2.91 -20.40
CA SER A 172 -19.86 -3.18 -21.49
C SER A 172 -18.54 -2.44 -21.26
N VAL A 173 -17.43 -3.14 -21.42
CA VAL A 173 -16.07 -2.57 -21.34
C VAL A 173 -15.50 -2.37 -22.74
N GLY A 174 -14.72 -1.30 -22.90
CA GLY A 174 -13.86 -1.10 -24.07
C GLY A 174 -12.46 -1.63 -23.78
N VAL A 175 -11.84 -2.34 -24.72
CA VAL A 175 -10.51 -2.94 -24.55
C VAL A 175 -9.58 -2.47 -25.66
N TYR A 176 -8.48 -1.85 -25.27
CA TYR A 176 -7.38 -1.51 -26.17
C TYR A 176 -6.33 -2.61 -26.15
N VAL A 177 -6.08 -3.25 -27.28
CA VAL A 177 -5.08 -4.30 -27.46
C VAL A 177 -4.00 -3.80 -28.40
N THR A 178 -2.76 -3.73 -27.93
CA THR A 178 -1.59 -3.35 -28.75
C THR A 178 -0.81 -4.60 -29.12
N PHE A 179 -0.78 -4.96 -30.40
CA PHE A 179 -0.01 -6.08 -30.92
C PHE A 179 1.44 -5.69 -31.23
N ALA A 180 2.34 -6.68 -31.25
CA ALA A 180 3.73 -6.47 -31.64
C ALA A 180 3.88 -6.13 -33.14
N ARG A 181 2.95 -6.60 -33.97
CA ARG A 181 2.92 -6.42 -35.41
C ARG A 181 1.58 -5.86 -35.84
N LYS A 182 1.55 -5.03 -36.88
CA LYS A 182 0.31 -4.44 -37.40
C LYS A 182 -0.56 -5.48 -38.11
N GLU A 183 0.08 -6.48 -38.71
CA GLU A 183 -0.57 -7.57 -39.45
C GLU A 183 -1.42 -8.42 -38.49
N ASP A 184 -0.98 -8.61 -37.25
CA ASP A 184 -1.72 -9.33 -36.21
C ASP A 184 -2.96 -8.52 -35.77
N ALA A 185 -2.84 -7.19 -35.70
CA ALA A 185 -3.96 -6.30 -35.42
C ALA A 185 -5.02 -6.33 -36.53
N GLU A 186 -4.61 -6.30 -37.80
CA GLU A 186 -5.52 -6.43 -38.95
C GLU A 186 -6.26 -7.77 -38.93
N LYS A 187 -5.56 -8.88 -38.65
CA LYS A 187 -6.19 -10.20 -38.47
C LYS A 187 -7.22 -10.20 -37.34
N CYS A 188 -6.88 -9.62 -36.20
CA CYS A 188 -7.78 -9.49 -35.06
C CYS A 188 -9.04 -8.70 -35.45
N ILE A 189 -8.91 -7.55 -36.10
CA ILE A 189 -10.06 -6.73 -36.52
C ILE A 189 -10.97 -7.52 -37.45
N ASN A 190 -10.41 -8.13 -38.49
CA ASN A 190 -11.19 -8.88 -39.48
C ASN A 190 -11.93 -10.08 -38.89
N ALA A 191 -11.41 -10.68 -37.80
CA ALA A 191 -12.04 -11.81 -37.13
C ALA A 191 -13.04 -11.40 -36.04
N VAL A 192 -12.79 -10.28 -35.36
CA VAL A 192 -13.58 -9.83 -34.19
C VAL A 192 -14.73 -8.92 -34.59
N ASP A 193 -14.58 -8.09 -35.62
CA ASP A 193 -15.63 -7.17 -36.07
C ASP A 193 -16.87 -7.94 -36.52
N GLY A 194 -18.01 -7.69 -35.86
CA GLY A 194 -19.27 -8.39 -36.13
C GLY A 194 -19.44 -9.73 -35.40
N SER A 195 -18.46 -10.19 -34.62
CA SER A 195 -18.58 -11.42 -33.83
C SER A 195 -19.52 -11.26 -32.63
N GLN A 196 -20.15 -12.35 -32.18
CA GLN A 196 -21.07 -12.33 -31.04
C GLN A 196 -20.34 -12.64 -29.72
N ASN A 197 -20.65 -11.86 -28.68
CA ASN A 197 -20.19 -12.05 -27.31
C ASN A 197 -21.38 -11.92 -26.34
N GLY A 198 -22.04 -13.05 -26.05
CA GLY A 198 -23.33 -13.07 -25.37
C GLY A 198 -24.40 -12.41 -26.23
N ASP A 199 -25.19 -11.51 -25.65
CA ASP A 199 -26.24 -10.76 -26.35
C ASP A 199 -25.73 -9.56 -27.16
N ARG A 200 -24.41 -9.38 -27.26
CA ARG A 200 -23.79 -8.19 -27.87
C ARG A 200 -22.89 -8.57 -29.04
N THR A 201 -22.80 -7.69 -30.01
CA THR A 201 -21.86 -7.79 -31.13
C THR A 201 -20.60 -7.00 -30.83
N LEU A 202 -19.43 -7.62 -31.00
CA LEU A 202 -18.14 -6.95 -30.88
C LEU A 202 -17.88 -6.07 -32.10
N ARG A 203 -17.29 -4.91 -31.85
CA ARG A 203 -16.89 -3.90 -32.84
C ARG A 203 -15.57 -3.26 -32.43
#